data_AF-A0A9P5TJR6-F1
#
_entry.id   AF-A0A9P5TJR6-F1
#
_cell.length_a   1.000
_cell.length_b   1.000
_cell.length_c   1.000
_cell.angle_alpha   90.00
_cell.angle_beta   90.00
_cell.angle_gamma   90.00
#
_symmetry.space_group_name_H-M   'P 1'
#
loop_
_entity.id
_entity.type
_entity.pdbx_description
1 polymer ?
#
loop_
_entity_poly.entity_id
_entity_poly.type
_entity_poly.pdbx_seq_one_letter_code
_entity_poly.pdbx_strand_id
1 'polypeptide(L)'
;MSYCIIHNLTSLNMLLSAEDASKELATELVLADITQEQLFGEFADLWKNYPEVSNFGVWLVHGLASGLQPGERMVSRTETDDDWTSALITQPTSIVNTAPVAPPVRAYRWMADGREIAYHADNMGFKRPSDTFFQDFQEILRKYNITTLGVGPDPMATPSQTARCI
;
A
#
# COMPACT_ATOMS: atom_id res chain seq x y z
N MET A 1 12.59 -25.50 9.20
CA MET A 1 13.57 -24.50 9.67
C MET A 1 12.94 -23.14 9.45
N SER A 2 12.46 -22.49 10.51
CA SER A 2 11.76 -21.20 10.44
C SER A 2 12.77 -20.08 10.49
N TYR A 3 12.84 -19.26 9.44
CA TYR A 3 13.54 -17.98 9.50
C TYR A 3 12.54 -16.90 9.93
N CYS A 4 12.76 -16.36 11.12
CA CYS A 4 12.10 -15.16 11.62
C CYS A 4 12.94 -13.97 11.15
N ILE A 5 12.54 -13.29 10.08
CA ILE A 5 13.20 -12.05 9.65
C ILE A 5 12.52 -10.90 10.39
N ILE A 6 13.21 -10.38 11.40
CA ILE A 6 12.88 -9.12 12.05
C ILE A 6 13.26 -8.01 11.07
N HIS A 7 12.29 -7.46 10.32
CA HIS A 7 12.53 -6.28 9.49
C HIS A 7 12.56 -5.03 10.36
N ASN A 8 13.79 -4.58 10.62
CA ASN A 8 14.12 -3.27 11.17
C ASN A 8 13.53 -2.16 10.27
N LEU A 9 13.04 -1.06 10.87
CA LEU A 9 12.32 0.05 10.22
C LEU A 9 13.15 0.87 9.20
N THR A 10 14.32 0.37 8.80
CA THR A 10 15.17 0.84 7.70
C THR A 10 14.78 0.29 6.32
N SER A 11 13.80 -0.62 6.23
CA SER A 11 13.53 -1.41 5.01
C SER A 11 12.71 -0.74 3.90
N LEU A 12 12.12 0.45 4.10
CA LEU A 12 11.41 1.15 3.02
C LEU A 12 12.36 1.65 1.91
N ASN A 13 13.62 1.91 2.25
CA ASN A 13 14.68 2.27 1.29
C ASN A 13 15.20 1.07 0.48
N MET A 14 14.71 -0.16 0.71
CA MET A 14 15.12 -1.38 0.00
C MET A 14 14.05 -1.92 -0.96
N LEU A 15 12.92 -1.24 -1.09
CA LEU A 15 11.87 -1.64 -2.01
C LEU A 15 12.27 -1.31 -3.46
N LEU A 16 11.85 -2.16 -4.40
CA LEU A 16 12.11 -2.02 -5.84
C LEU A 16 11.58 -0.68 -6.39
N SER A 17 12.15 -0.17 -7.48
CA SER A 17 11.50 0.92 -8.21
C SER A 17 10.11 0.49 -8.70
N ALA A 18 9.21 1.43 -9.03
CA ALA A 18 7.90 1.06 -9.56
C ALA A 18 8.02 0.22 -10.84
N GLU A 19 9.01 0.52 -11.70
CA GLU A 19 9.28 -0.25 -12.91
C GLU A 19 9.77 -1.67 -12.57
N ASP A 20 10.71 -1.79 -11.63
CA ASP A 20 11.24 -3.10 -11.24
C ASP A 20 10.22 -3.95 -10.49
N ALA A 21 9.39 -3.34 -9.63
CA ALA A 21 8.30 -4.02 -8.97
C ALA A 21 7.27 -4.56 -9.98
N SER A 22 6.97 -3.79 -11.04
CA SER A 22 6.05 -4.24 -12.09
C SER A 22 6.64 -5.40 -12.90
N LYS A 23 7.94 -5.37 -13.20
CA LYS A 23 8.66 -6.48 -13.85
C LYS A 23 8.70 -7.72 -12.96
N GLU A 24 8.90 -7.53 -11.66
CA GLU A 24 8.89 -8.61 -10.69
C GLU A 24 7.50 -9.24 -10.60
N LEU A 25 6.43 -8.45 -10.49
CA LEU A 25 5.05 -8.97 -10.51
C LEU A 25 4.77 -9.76 -11.79
N ALA A 26 5.17 -9.25 -12.96
CA ALA A 26 5.01 -9.96 -14.22
C ALA A 26 5.77 -11.31 -14.22
N THR A 27 6.96 -11.34 -13.60
CA THR A 27 7.76 -12.56 -13.44
C THR A 27 7.08 -13.54 -12.48
N GLU A 28 6.58 -13.06 -11.34
CA GLU A 28 5.85 -13.86 -10.35
C GLU A 28 4.60 -14.51 -10.98
N LEU A 29 3.82 -13.77 -11.77
CA LEU A 29 2.65 -14.28 -12.48
C LEU A 29 3.01 -15.40 -13.47
N VAL A 30 4.08 -15.21 -14.25
CA VAL A 30 4.58 -16.22 -15.19
C VAL A 30 5.06 -17.48 -14.46
N LEU A 31 5.81 -17.33 -13.36
CA LEU A 31 6.30 -18.46 -12.57
C LEU A 31 5.17 -19.23 -11.88
N ALA A 32 4.11 -18.54 -11.48
CA ALA A 32 2.91 -19.12 -10.88
C ALA A 32 1.96 -19.75 -11.92
N ASP A 33 2.23 -19.60 -13.22
CA ASP A 33 1.37 -20.05 -14.32
C ASP A 33 -0.06 -19.50 -14.21
N ILE A 34 -0.19 -18.21 -13.86
CA ILE A 34 -1.47 -17.50 -13.78
C ILE A 34 -1.44 -16.17 -14.53
N THR A 35 -2.61 -15.71 -14.95
CA THR A 35 -2.80 -14.35 -15.46
C THR A 35 -3.16 -13.37 -14.35
N GLN A 36 -3.00 -12.07 -14.62
CA GLN A 36 -3.42 -11.01 -13.72
C GLN A 36 -4.94 -11.08 -13.44
N GLU A 37 -5.75 -11.43 -14.44
CA GLU A 37 -7.20 -11.58 -14.28
C GLU A 37 -7.57 -12.72 -13.34
N GLN A 38 -6.84 -13.84 -13.36
CA GLN A 38 -7.06 -14.94 -12.43
C GLN A 38 -6.75 -14.52 -10.99
N LEU A 39 -5.63 -13.82 -10.78
CA LEU A 39 -5.27 -13.26 -9.48
C LEU A 39 -6.33 -12.28 -8.97
N PHE A 40 -6.79 -11.37 -9.83
CA PHE A 40 -7.82 -10.40 -9.48
C PHE A 40 -9.19 -11.04 -9.25
N GLY A 41 -9.45 -12.19 -9.86
CA GLY A 41 -10.62 -13.02 -9.54
C GLY A 41 -10.62 -13.48 -8.08
N GLU A 42 -9.50 -13.99 -7.59
CA GLU A 42 -9.34 -14.40 -6.19
C GLU A 42 -9.51 -13.21 -5.23
N PHE A 43 -8.94 -12.05 -5.56
CA PHE A 43 -9.15 -10.83 -4.76
C PHE A 43 -10.59 -10.33 -4.80
N ALA A 44 -11.28 -10.44 -5.92
CA ALA A 44 -12.69 -10.04 -6.01
C ALA A 44 -13.57 -10.87 -5.06
N ASP A 45 -13.27 -12.17 -4.89
CA ASP A 45 -13.97 -13.01 -3.92
C ASP A 45 -13.59 -12.68 -2.48
N LEU A 46 -12.30 -12.36 -2.22
CA LEU A 46 -11.86 -11.86 -0.93
C LEU A 46 -12.61 -10.58 -0.52
N TRP A 47 -12.65 -9.57 -1.40
CA TRP A 47 -13.27 -8.27 -1.12
C TRP A 47 -14.76 -8.36 -0.79
N LYS A 48 -15.48 -9.35 -1.33
CA LYS A 48 -16.90 -9.58 -0.98
C LYS A 48 -17.09 -9.97 0.48
N ASN A 49 -16.09 -10.64 1.08
CA ASN A 49 -16.15 -11.09 2.46
C ASN A 49 -15.73 -10.01 3.46
N TYR A 50 -15.12 -8.92 2.98
CA TYR A 50 -14.55 -7.86 3.82
C TYR A 50 -15.09 -6.48 3.40
N PRO A 51 -16.33 -6.13 3.79
CA PRO A 51 -16.93 -4.84 3.42
C PRO A 51 -16.16 -3.64 3.99
N GLU A 52 -15.32 -3.82 5.02
CA GLU A 52 -14.46 -2.76 5.54
C GLU A 52 -13.38 -2.30 4.56
N VAL A 53 -13.07 -3.10 3.54
CA VAL A 53 -12.10 -2.76 2.49
C VAL A 53 -12.75 -2.38 1.15
N SER A 54 -14.06 -2.09 1.12
CA SER A 54 -14.79 -1.80 -0.12
C SER A 54 -14.24 -0.61 -0.92
N ASN A 55 -13.53 0.30 -0.25
CA ASN A 55 -12.86 1.47 -0.83
C ASN A 55 -11.33 1.28 -0.97
N PHE A 56 -10.84 0.05 -0.82
CA PHE A 56 -9.44 -0.32 -1.00
C PHE A 56 -9.23 -1.02 -2.33
N GLY A 57 -8.05 -0.82 -2.90
CA GLY A 57 -7.50 -1.60 -3.99
C GLY A 57 -6.21 -2.30 -3.59
N VAL A 58 -5.76 -3.16 -4.51
CA VAL A 58 -4.44 -3.77 -4.45
C VAL A 58 -3.43 -2.77 -4.99
N TRP A 59 -2.25 -2.71 -4.41
CA TRP A 59 -1.18 -1.81 -4.84
C TRP A 59 0.11 -2.57 -5.04
N LEU A 60 0.88 -2.12 -6.03
CA LEU A 60 2.25 -2.55 -6.17
C LEU A 60 3.10 -1.96 -5.03
N VAL A 61 3.79 -2.82 -4.28
CA VAL A 61 4.73 -2.45 -3.23
C VAL A 61 6.04 -2.10 -3.90
N HIS A 62 6.30 -0.81 -4.00
CA HIS A 62 7.54 -0.27 -4.53
C HIS A 62 8.11 0.80 -3.59
N GLY A 63 9.40 1.05 -3.73
CA GLY A 63 10.11 2.11 -3.02
C GLY A 63 9.65 3.47 -3.49
N LEU A 64 9.56 4.39 -2.54
CA LEU A 64 9.56 5.80 -2.83
C LEU A 64 11.03 6.24 -2.88
N ALA A 65 11.39 7.06 -3.87
CA ALA A 65 12.77 7.46 -4.14
C ALA A 65 13.53 7.81 -2.84
N SER A 66 14.60 7.05 -2.60
CA SER A 66 15.29 6.92 -1.31
C SER A 66 15.92 8.22 -0.80
N GLY A 67 15.91 8.40 0.53
CA GLY A 67 16.57 9.52 1.20
C GLY A 67 16.10 9.80 2.63
N LEU A 68 15.13 9.03 3.16
CA LEU A 68 14.55 9.25 4.48
C LEU A 68 15.56 9.06 5.61
N GLN A 69 15.62 10.03 6.51
CA GLN A 69 16.34 9.92 7.78
C GLN A 69 15.55 9.06 8.79
N PRO A 70 16.22 8.51 9.83
CA PRO A 70 15.53 7.80 10.90
C PRO A 70 14.41 8.66 11.53
N GLY A 71 13.19 8.13 11.56
CA GLY A 71 12.01 8.83 12.08
C GLY A 71 11.24 9.64 11.04
N GLU A 72 11.75 9.77 9.82
CA GLU A 72 11.00 10.33 8.70
C GLU A 72 10.14 9.26 8.01
N ARG A 73 9.05 9.72 7.40
CA ARG A 73 8.20 8.96 6.49
C ARG A 73 7.92 9.80 5.26
N MET A 74 7.71 9.16 4.12
CA MET A 74 7.09 9.86 2.99
C MET A 74 5.61 10.08 3.33
N VAL A 75 5.23 11.34 3.37
CA VAL A 75 3.86 11.76 3.65
C VAL A 75 3.33 12.46 2.41
N SER A 76 2.20 11.96 1.92
CA SER A 76 1.44 12.60 0.85
C SER A 76 0.40 13.55 1.46
N ARG A 77 0.21 14.72 0.84
CA ARG A 77 -0.76 15.74 1.23
C ARG A 77 -1.42 16.29 -0.03
N THR A 78 -2.73 16.48 0.03
CA THR A 78 -3.43 17.30 -0.96
C THR A 78 -3.21 18.77 -0.63
N GLU A 79 -2.56 19.51 -1.53
CA GLU A 79 -2.46 20.96 -1.47
C GLU A 79 -3.36 21.55 -2.56
N THR A 80 -4.17 22.53 -2.18
CA THR A 80 -5.02 23.29 -3.11
C THR A 80 -4.36 24.63 -3.34
N ASP A 81 -4.04 24.94 -4.59
CA ASP A 81 -3.49 26.24 -4.99
C ASP A 81 -4.61 27.29 -5.14
N ASP A 82 -4.23 28.56 -5.28
CA ASP A 82 -5.13 29.72 -5.34
C ASP A 82 -6.11 29.68 -6.54
N ASP A 83 -5.83 28.82 -7.52
CA ASP A 83 -6.68 28.57 -8.69
C ASP A 83 -7.71 27.43 -8.47
N TRP A 84 -7.82 26.90 -7.23
CA TRP A 84 -8.62 25.73 -6.85
C TRP A 84 -8.15 24.40 -7.46
N THR A 85 -6.95 24.36 -8.04
CA THR A 85 -6.32 23.12 -8.48
C THR A 85 -5.76 22.40 -7.26
N SER A 86 -6.12 21.13 -7.09
CA SER A 86 -5.59 20.29 -6.02
C SER A 86 -4.52 19.34 -6.55
N ALA A 87 -3.36 19.34 -5.92
CA ALA A 87 -2.24 18.48 -6.25
C ALA A 87 -1.84 17.61 -5.06
N LEU A 88 -1.46 16.36 -5.32
CA LEU A 88 -0.91 15.48 -4.31
C LEU A 88 0.60 15.70 -4.23
N ILE A 89 1.06 16.31 -3.14
CA ILE A 89 2.49 16.52 -2.85
C ILE A 89 2.97 15.42 -1.93
N THR A 90 4.09 14.78 -2.26
CA THR A 90 4.68 13.70 -1.46
C THR A 90 6.09 14.08 -1.05
N GLN A 91 6.36 14.15 0.25
CA GLN A 91 7.64 14.61 0.78
C GLN A 91 8.07 13.87 2.06
N PRO A 92 9.38 13.77 2.35
CA PRO A 92 9.87 13.37 3.66
C PRO A 92 9.28 14.25 4.77
N THR A 93 8.78 13.64 5.82
CA THR A 93 8.25 14.33 6.99
C THR A 93 8.67 13.59 8.25
N SER A 94 9.31 14.31 9.18
CA SER A 94 9.63 13.80 10.50
C SER A 94 8.36 13.73 11.35
N ILE A 95 7.98 12.53 11.78
CA ILE A 95 6.80 12.32 12.64
C ILE A 95 7.22 12.24 14.12
N VAL A 96 8.38 12.82 14.47
CA VAL A 96 8.85 12.84 15.87
C VAL A 96 7.89 13.71 16.70
N ASN A 97 7.20 13.05 17.65
CA ASN A 97 6.11 13.54 18.49
C ASN A 97 6.45 14.80 19.33
N THR A 98 6.46 16.00 18.76
CA THR A 98 6.55 17.24 19.56
C THR A 98 5.46 18.28 19.27
N ALA A 99 4.67 18.13 18.20
CA ALA A 99 3.47 18.93 17.96
C ALA A 99 2.43 18.12 17.16
N PRO A 100 1.12 18.32 17.40
CA PRO A 100 0.10 17.76 16.53
C PRO A 100 0.27 18.36 15.13
N VAL A 101 0.67 17.54 14.16
CA VAL A 101 0.59 17.91 12.74
C VAL A 101 -0.89 17.96 12.39
N ALA A 102 -1.36 19.12 11.94
CA ALA A 102 -2.71 19.29 11.41
C ALA A 102 -2.62 19.41 9.87
N PRO A 103 -3.28 18.53 9.10
CA PRO A 103 -4.06 17.35 9.51
C PRO A 103 -3.20 16.18 10.03
N PRO A 104 -3.78 15.24 10.81
CA PRO A 104 -3.05 14.10 11.35
C PRO A 104 -2.47 13.22 10.23
N VAL A 105 -1.22 12.82 10.38
CA VAL A 105 -0.56 11.87 9.47
C VAL A 105 -0.96 10.45 9.85
N ARG A 106 -1.48 9.68 8.90
CA ARG A 106 -1.91 8.29 9.11
C ARG A 106 -1.40 7.40 7.98
N ALA A 107 -1.17 6.13 8.30
CA ALA A 107 -0.94 5.14 7.26
C ALA A 107 -2.18 5.04 6.37
N TYR A 108 -1.96 5.02 5.06
CA TYR A 108 -3.00 4.76 4.07
C TYR A 108 -2.62 3.60 3.15
N ARG A 109 -1.39 3.08 3.15
CA ARG A 109 -1.07 1.83 2.44
C ARG A 109 -0.31 0.87 3.32
N TRP A 110 -0.56 -0.42 3.13
CA TRP A 110 -0.03 -1.51 3.93
C TRP A 110 0.49 -2.64 3.05
N MET A 111 1.53 -3.32 3.51
CA MET A 111 1.99 -4.58 2.90
C MET A 111 0.99 -5.68 3.19
N ALA A 112 1.16 -6.82 2.52
CA ALA A 112 0.34 -7.99 2.77
C ALA A 112 0.35 -8.42 4.25
N ASP A 113 1.45 -8.21 4.97
CA ASP A 113 1.57 -8.49 6.40
C ASP A 113 1.02 -7.40 7.33
N GLY A 114 0.39 -6.37 6.76
CA GLY A 114 -0.21 -5.28 7.51
C GLY A 114 0.78 -4.23 8.03
N ARG A 115 2.08 -4.34 7.69
CA ARG A 115 3.05 -3.26 7.95
C ARG A 115 2.75 -2.05 7.08
N GLU A 116 2.88 -0.86 7.66
CA GLU A 116 2.61 0.43 7.01
C GLU A 116 3.71 0.78 5.99
N ILE A 117 3.31 1.24 4.80
CA ILE A 117 4.24 1.59 3.71
C ILE A 117 4.17 3.07 3.35
N ALA A 118 2.96 3.62 3.29
CA ALA A 118 2.73 4.99 2.85
C ALA A 118 1.79 5.71 3.80
N TYR A 119 2.05 7.00 3.99
CA TYR A 119 1.34 7.85 4.94
C TYR A 119 0.71 9.03 4.22
N HIS A 120 -0.46 9.44 4.66
CA HIS A 120 -1.19 10.57 4.11
C HIS A 120 -1.57 11.53 5.24
N ALA A 121 -1.40 12.82 5.00
CA ALA A 121 -1.80 13.90 5.89
C ALA A 121 -3.15 14.44 5.42
N ASP A 122 -4.24 13.81 5.87
CA ASP A 122 -5.59 14.33 5.68
C ASP A 122 -6.57 13.80 6.73
N ASN A 123 -7.81 14.27 6.61
CA ASN A 123 -8.92 13.85 7.45
C ASN A 123 -9.71 12.65 6.87
N MET A 124 -9.18 11.91 5.88
CA MET A 124 -9.94 10.82 5.24
C MET A 124 -10.26 9.68 6.22
N GLY A 125 -9.48 9.57 7.31
CA GLY A 125 -9.82 8.67 8.41
C GLY A 125 -9.84 7.19 8.02
N PHE A 126 -9.06 6.82 6.99
CA PHE A 126 -8.92 5.42 6.58
C PHE A 126 -8.51 4.56 7.77
N LYS A 127 -9.24 3.46 7.95
CA LYS A 127 -8.96 2.48 8.98
C LYS A 127 -8.11 1.38 8.36
N ARG A 128 -7.05 0.99 9.06
CA ARG A 128 -6.29 -0.21 8.72
C ARG A 128 -7.28 -1.40 8.60
N PRO A 129 -7.17 -2.23 7.53
CA PRO A 129 -7.94 -3.46 7.41
C PRO A 129 -7.76 -4.39 8.62
N SER A 130 -8.70 -5.32 8.81
CA SER A 130 -8.64 -6.29 9.90
C SER A 130 -7.43 -7.24 9.74
N ASP A 131 -6.91 -7.78 10.85
CA ASP A 131 -5.82 -8.76 10.79
C ASP A 131 -6.26 -10.05 10.07
N THR A 132 -7.55 -10.40 10.14
CA THR A 132 -8.16 -11.50 9.39
C THR A 132 -8.12 -11.26 7.88
N PHE A 133 -8.44 -10.04 7.43
CA PHE A 133 -8.28 -9.66 6.02
C PHE A 133 -6.83 -9.84 5.56
N PHE A 134 -5.85 -9.37 6.35
CA PHE A 134 -4.43 -9.51 5.99
C PHE A 134 -3.97 -10.97 5.96
N GLN A 135 -4.51 -11.83 6.81
CA GLN A 135 -4.23 -13.28 6.78
C GLN A 135 -4.71 -13.90 5.47
N ASP A 136 -5.99 -13.69 5.12
CA ASP A 136 -6.58 -14.24 3.90
C ASP A 136 -5.91 -13.66 2.63
N PHE A 137 -5.61 -12.37 2.63
CA PHE A 137 -4.88 -11.73 1.54
C PHE A 137 -3.49 -12.35 1.36
N GLN A 138 -2.75 -12.59 2.46
CA GLN A 138 -1.46 -13.28 2.42
C GLN A 138 -1.59 -14.73 1.95
N GLU A 139 -2.68 -15.43 2.27
CA GLU A 139 -2.88 -16.80 1.80
C GLU A 139 -2.99 -16.85 0.27
N ILE A 140 -3.73 -15.93 -0.34
CA ILE A 140 -3.80 -15.80 -1.81
C ILE A 140 -2.41 -15.52 -2.38
N LEU A 141 -1.68 -14.55 -1.82
CA LEU A 141 -0.34 -14.22 -2.32
C LEU A 141 0.65 -15.38 -2.17
N ARG A 142 0.64 -16.09 -1.04
CA ARG A 142 1.50 -17.26 -0.80
C ARG A 142 1.20 -18.42 -1.74
N LYS A 143 -0.07 -18.64 -2.09
CA LYS A 143 -0.49 -19.66 -3.07
C LYS A 143 0.25 -19.50 -4.40
N TYR A 144 0.53 -18.27 -4.81
CA TYR A 144 1.19 -17.93 -6.07
C TYR A 144 2.62 -17.40 -5.90
N ASN A 145 3.16 -17.43 -4.67
CA ASN A 145 4.47 -16.86 -4.33
C ASN A 145 4.65 -15.39 -4.79
N ILE A 146 3.59 -14.58 -4.66
CA ILE A 146 3.61 -13.15 -4.99
C ILE A 146 4.04 -12.36 -3.75
N THR A 147 5.03 -11.48 -3.92
CA THR A 147 5.61 -10.68 -2.83
C THR A 147 5.50 -9.17 -3.06
N THR A 148 5.10 -8.78 -4.27
CA THR A 148 5.12 -7.40 -4.74
C THR A 148 3.83 -6.63 -4.48
N LEU A 149 2.85 -7.20 -3.76
CA LEU A 149 1.51 -6.62 -3.58
C LEU A 149 1.19 -6.22 -2.14
N GLY A 150 0.42 -5.14 -2.03
CA GLY A 150 -0.10 -4.56 -0.80
C GLY A 150 -1.52 -4.06 -1.00
N VAL A 151 -2.06 -3.37 0.01
CA VAL A 151 -3.43 -2.88 0.04
C VAL A 151 -3.47 -1.42 0.49
N GLY A 152 -4.43 -0.66 -0.03
CA GLY A 152 -4.70 0.69 0.42
C GLY A 152 -5.89 1.30 -0.31
N PRO A 153 -6.45 2.41 0.18
CA PRO A 153 -7.46 3.15 -0.52
C PRO A 153 -6.85 3.75 -1.79
N ASP A 154 -7.69 3.82 -2.80
CA ASP A 154 -7.41 4.67 -3.94
C ASP A 154 -8.02 6.04 -3.69
N PRO A 155 -7.20 7.08 -3.47
CA PRO A 155 -7.71 8.43 -3.22
C PRO A 155 -8.48 8.99 -4.43
N MET A 156 -8.40 8.34 -5.60
CA MET A 156 -9.08 8.71 -6.84
C MET A 156 -10.16 7.72 -7.28
N ALA A 157 -10.34 6.57 -6.61
CA ALA A 157 -11.34 5.59 -7.04
C ALA A 157 -12.76 6.06 -6.76
N THR A 158 -13.58 6.03 -7.80
CA THR A 158 -15.04 5.95 -7.61
C THR A 158 -15.41 4.53 -7.14
N PRO A 159 -16.53 4.33 -6.41
CA PRO A 159 -16.90 3.03 -5.83
C PRO A 159 -16.97 1.82 -6.80
N SER A 160 -16.94 2.06 -8.12
CA SER A 160 -16.97 1.02 -9.17
C SER A 160 -15.58 0.59 -9.68
N GLN A 161 -14.50 1.21 -9.23
CA GLN A 161 -13.13 1.00 -9.76
C GLN A 161 -12.18 0.28 -8.78
N THR A 162 -12.61 0.08 -7.54
CA THR A 162 -11.73 -0.21 -6.40
C THR A 162 -10.95 -1.55 -6.50
N ALA A 163 -11.46 -2.54 -7.22
CA ALA A 163 -10.80 -3.84 -7.41
C ALA A 163 -9.76 -3.87 -8.55
N ARG A 164 -9.55 -2.76 -9.27
CA ARG A 164 -8.77 -2.75 -10.53
C ARG A 164 -7.40 -2.07 -10.47
N CYS A 165 -6.97 -1.51 -9.34
CA CYS A 165 -5.84 -0.57 -9.38
C CYS A 165 -4.44 -1.22 -9.36
N ILE A 166 -4.09 -1.95 -10.43
CA ILE A 166 -2.73 -2.06 -10.99
C ILE A 166 -2.83 -2.02 -12.50
#